data_AF-A0A9E2AZB0-F1
#
_entry.id   AF-A0A9E2AZB0-F1
#
_cell.length_a   1.000
_cell.length_b   1.000
_cell.length_c   1.000
_cell.angle_alpha   90.00
_cell.angle_beta   90.00
_cell.angle_gamma   90.00
#
_symmetry.space_group_name_H-M   'P 1'
#
loop_
_entity.id
_entity.type
_entity.pdbx_description
1 polymer ?
#
loop_
_entity_poly.entity_id
_entity_poly.type
_entity_poly.pdbx_seq_one_letter_code
_entity_poly.pdbx_strand_id
1 'polypeptide(L)'
;MNNKKKMTPVDRFINLLRLEKRDLLQVVYYAVFSGIVSLTLPLGIQAIINLIQGAQVSTSWIVLVILVTIGTSFVGILQLMQMRIIETIQQRIFTRASFEFTYRFPKIKMMELRNFYPPELANRFFDTLSVQKGLAKILIDIPTAVLQIVFALILLSFYHPFFIAFGILLVLLIYVVFKFTAKRGLDTSLLESKHKYRVVHWIQEV
;
A
#
# COMPACT_ATOMS: atom_id res chain seq x y z
N MET A 1 16.62 18.83 -31.44
CA MET A 1 16.35 17.49 -30.86
C MET A 1 16.30 17.62 -29.35
N ASN A 2 15.10 17.56 -28.76
CA ASN A 2 14.92 17.81 -27.33
C ASN A 2 15.43 16.59 -26.54
N ASN A 3 16.45 16.80 -25.72
CA ASN A 3 17.14 15.78 -24.95
C ASN A 3 16.20 15.26 -23.84
N LYS A 4 15.28 14.34 -24.17
CA LYS A 4 14.36 13.74 -23.19
C LYS A 4 15.18 12.90 -22.21
N LYS A 5 15.52 13.53 -21.07
CA LYS A 5 16.13 12.88 -19.90
C LYS A 5 15.39 11.57 -19.63
N LYS A 6 16.10 10.43 -19.67
CA LYS A 6 15.49 9.11 -19.45
C LYS A 6 14.83 9.10 -18.07
N MET A 7 13.51 8.97 -18.04
CA MET A 7 12.74 9.00 -16.79
C MET A 7 13.07 7.77 -15.96
N THR A 8 13.34 7.98 -14.67
CA THR A 8 13.57 6.89 -13.72
C THR A 8 12.27 6.10 -13.49
N PRO A 9 12.34 4.85 -13.01
CA PRO A 9 11.13 4.08 -12.68
C PRO A 9 10.21 4.81 -11.70
N VAL A 10 10.80 5.53 -10.73
CA VAL A 10 10.08 6.34 -9.75
C VAL A 10 9.36 7.51 -10.42
N ASP A 11 10.01 8.22 -11.36
CA ASP A 11 9.37 9.32 -12.08
C ASP A 11 8.16 8.85 -12.91
N ARG A 12 8.25 7.66 -13.52
CA ARG A 12 7.14 7.06 -14.27
C ARG A 12 5.99 6.70 -13.36
N PHE A 13 6.28 6.12 -12.19
CA PHE A 13 5.28 5.82 -11.18
C PHE A 13 4.59 7.09 -10.66
N ILE A 14 5.33 8.14 -10.36
CA ILE A 14 4.76 9.43 -9.93
C ILE A 14 3.85 10.01 -11.01
N ASN A 15 4.22 9.92 -12.29
CA ASN A 15 3.36 10.39 -13.38
C ASN A 15 2.07 9.57 -13.51
N LEU A 16 2.13 8.26 -13.26
CA LEU A 16 0.93 7.43 -13.18
C LEU A 16 0.01 7.92 -12.04
N LEU A 17 0.56 8.19 -10.86
CA LEU A 17 -0.21 8.68 -9.71
C LEU A 17 -0.81 10.07 -9.96
N ARG A 18 -0.12 10.95 -10.69
CA ARG A 18 -0.62 12.29 -11.03
C ARG A 18 -1.92 12.26 -11.82
N LEU A 19 -2.15 11.20 -12.60
CA LEU A 19 -3.36 11.03 -13.38
C LEU A 19 -4.60 10.77 -12.50
N GLU A 20 -4.43 10.12 -11.34
CA GLU A 20 -5.50 9.77 -10.39
C GLU A 20 -5.41 10.60 -9.09
N LYS A 21 -4.83 11.81 -9.16
CA LYS A 21 -4.50 12.64 -7.99
C LYS A 21 -5.69 12.95 -7.06
N ARG A 22 -6.89 13.10 -7.62
CA ARG A 22 -8.10 13.45 -6.84
C ARG A 22 -8.52 12.29 -5.96
N ASP A 23 -8.63 11.10 -6.54
CA ASP A 23 -9.00 9.88 -5.81
C ASP A 23 -7.89 9.48 -4.83
N LEU A 24 -6.62 9.66 -5.20
CA LEU A 24 -5.49 9.39 -4.32
C LEU A 24 -5.52 10.30 -3.08
N LEU A 25 -5.82 11.59 -3.23
CA LEU A 25 -6.00 12.49 -2.09
C LEU A 25 -7.17 12.04 -1.20
N GLN A 26 -8.29 11.63 -1.78
CA GLN A 26 -9.43 11.09 -1.00
C GLN A 26 -9.00 9.86 -0.19
N VAL A 27 -8.32 8.90 -0.81
CA VAL A 27 -7.80 7.70 -0.12
C VAL A 27 -6.90 8.09 1.05
N VAL A 28 -6.02 9.07 0.87
CA VAL A 28 -5.15 9.56 1.95
C VAL A 28 -5.96 10.20 3.08
N TYR A 29 -6.98 11.01 2.78
CA TYR A 29 -7.86 11.59 3.80
C TYR A 29 -8.61 10.51 4.59
N TYR A 30 -9.19 9.52 3.90
CA TYR A 30 -9.85 8.39 4.55
C TYR A 30 -8.87 7.57 5.41
N ALA A 31 -7.65 7.31 4.91
CA ALA A 31 -6.62 6.58 5.66
C ALA A 31 -6.21 7.30 6.94
N VAL A 32 -5.98 8.61 6.87
CA VAL A 32 -5.62 9.43 8.04
C VAL A 32 -6.75 9.46 9.06
N PHE A 33 -7.98 9.71 8.61
CA PHE A 33 -9.14 9.75 9.49
C PHE A 33 -9.43 8.38 10.13
N SER A 34 -9.45 7.32 9.33
CA SER A 34 -9.60 5.94 9.81
C SER A 34 -8.50 5.56 10.79
N GLY A 35 -7.24 5.92 10.49
CA GLY A 35 -6.10 5.72 11.39
C GLY A 35 -6.33 6.38 12.75
N ILE A 36 -6.67 7.66 12.79
CA ILE A 36 -6.96 8.39 14.04
C ILE A 36 -8.08 7.72 14.84
N VAL A 37 -9.19 7.36 14.19
CA VAL A 37 -10.33 6.73 14.87
C VAL A 37 -9.95 5.32 15.38
N SER A 38 -9.24 4.54 14.56
CA SER A 38 -8.77 3.19 14.92
C SER A 38 -7.90 3.20 16.18
N LEU A 39 -7.14 4.29 16.40
CA LEU A 39 -6.29 4.45 17.57
C LEU A 39 -7.03 4.78 18.86
N THR A 40 -8.30 5.18 18.77
CA THR A 40 -9.16 5.32 19.95
C THR A 40 -9.63 3.96 20.47
N LEU A 41 -9.62 2.92 19.62
CA LEU A 41 -10.10 1.59 19.97
C LEU A 41 -9.23 0.91 21.05
N PRO A 42 -7.88 0.88 20.97
CA PRO A 42 -7.06 0.30 22.04
C PRO A 42 -7.29 0.96 23.40
N LEU A 43 -7.42 2.30 23.43
CA LEU A 43 -7.68 3.04 24.66
C LEU A 43 -9.08 2.72 25.23
N GLY A 44 -10.10 2.65 24.38
CA GLY A 44 -11.45 2.28 24.77
C GLY A 44 -11.51 0.86 25.33
N ILE A 45 -10.86 -0.09 24.66
CA ILE A 45 -10.75 -1.48 25.12
C ILE A 45 -10.00 -1.55 26.45
N GLN A 46 -8.89 -0.81 26.60
CA GLN A 46 -8.12 -0.76 27.86
C GLN A 46 -8.97 -0.23 29.02
N ALA A 47 -9.77 0.82 28.79
CA ALA A 47 -10.67 1.37 29.81
C ALA A 47 -11.73 0.35 30.24
N ILE A 48 -12.30 -0.41 29.29
CA ILE A 48 -13.25 -1.49 29.58
C ILE A 48 -12.58 -2.56 30.46
N ILE A 49 -11.37 -3.01 30.09
CA ILE A 49 -10.63 -4.01 30.85
C ILE A 49 -10.38 -3.54 32.30
N ASN A 50 -9.93 -2.29 32.48
CA ASN A 50 -9.66 -1.74 33.80
C ASN A 50 -10.91 -1.70 34.70
N LEU A 51 -12.07 -1.31 34.14
CA LEU A 51 -13.34 -1.28 34.90
C LEU A 51 -13.81 -2.68 35.30
N ILE A 52 -13.66 -3.66 34.40
CA ILE A 52 -13.99 -5.06 34.69
C ILE A 52 -13.05 -5.64 35.76
N GLN A 53 -11.73 -5.36 35.66
CA GLN A 53 -10.74 -5.79 36.67
C GLN A 53 -10.98 -5.15 38.05
N GLY A 54 -11.56 -3.95 38.09
CA GLY A 54 -11.96 -3.28 39.33
C GLY A 54 -13.11 -3.95 40.08
N ALA A 55 -13.68 -5.05 39.56
CA ALA A 55 -14.77 -5.84 40.14
C ALA A 55 -16.02 -5.05 40.55
N GLN A 56 -16.17 -3.81 40.05
CA GLN A 56 -17.37 -3.00 40.23
C GLN A 56 -18.21 -3.10 38.97
N VAL A 57 -19.35 -3.77 39.06
CA VAL A 57 -20.35 -3.81 37.99
C VAL A 57 -21.02 -2.43 37.91
N SER A 58 -20.33 -1.47 37.30
CA SER A 58 -20.84 -0.13 37.06
C SER A 58 -21.57 -0.06 35.72
N THR A 59 -22.53 0.85 35.59
CA THR A 59 -23.17 1.14 34.30
C THR A 59 -22.17 1.63 33.23
N SER A 60 -21.00 2.11 33.66
CA SER A 60 -19.96 2.69 32.80
C SER A 60 -19.34 1.68 31.83
N TRP A 61 -19.05 0.44 32.23
CA TRP A 61 -18.42 -0.53 31.32
C TRP A 61 -19.36 -0.97 30.20
N ILE A 62 -20.66 -1.12 30.49
CA ILE A 62 -21.69 -1.45 29.49
C ILE A 62 -21.80 -0.33 28.45
N VAL A 63 -21.85 0.93 28.90
CA VAL A 63 -21.90 2.10 28.01
C VAL A 63 -20.65 2.19 27.13
N LEU A 64 -19.47 1.97 27.72
CA LEU A 64 -18.19 1.96 26.99
C LEU A 64 -18.14 0.85 25.95
N VAL A 65 -18.61 -0.37 26.26
CA VAL A 65 -18.67 -1.47 25.29
C VAL A 65 -19.54 -1.11 24.09
N ILE A 66 -20.73 -0.55 24.32
CA ILE A 66 -21.63 -0.13 23.23
C ILE A 66 -20.96 0.95 22.38
N LEU A 67 -20.36 1.97 23.01
CA LEU A 67 -19.70 3.06 22.33
C LEU A 67 -18.51 2.58 21.48
N VAL A 68 -17.64 1.73 22.05
CA VAL A 68 -16.48 1.14 21.34
C VAL A 68 -16.94 0.24 20.21
N THR A 69 -18.03 -0.50 20.37
CA THR A 69 -18.61 -1.36 19.32
C THR A 69 -19.11 -0.52 18.14
N ILE A 70 -19.80 0.59 18.41
CA ILE A 70 -20.25 1.53 17.36
C ILE A 70 -19.04 2.17 16.68
N GLY A 71 -18.04 2.63 17.45
CA GLY A 71 -16.81 3.20 16.91
C GLY A 71 -16.06 2.22 16.01
N THR A 72 -15.92 0.96 16.42
CA THR A 72 -15.27 -0.09 15.63
C THR A 72 -16.04 -0.36 14.33
N SER A 73 -17.37 -0.44 14.41
CA SER A 73 -18.23 -0.60 13.24
C SER A 73 -18.06 0.55 12.26
N PHE A 74 -17.99 1.79 12.76
CA PHE A 74 -17.77 2.99 11.96
C PHE A 74 -16.41 2.97 11.25
N VAL A 75 -15.33 2.57 11.93
CA VAL A 75 -14.00 2.37 11.30
C VAL A 75 -14.08 1.34 10.16
N GLY A 76 -14.79 0.23 10.37
CA GLY A 76 -15.01 -0.78 9.33
C GLY A 76 -15.71 -0.21 8.10
N ILE A 77 -16.75 0.62 8.29
CA ILE A 77 -17.46 1.29 7.18
C ILE A 77 -16.52 2.23 6.41
N LEU A 78 -15.71 3.03 7.11
CA LEU A 78 -14.72 3.91 6.48
C LEU A 78 -13.70 3.11 5.66
N GLN A 79 -13.25 1.97 6.17
CA GLN A 79 -12.32 1.09 5.47
C GLN A 79 -12.95 0.50 4.19
N LEU A 80 -14.23 0.11 4.24
CA LEU A 80 -14.95 -0.33 3.04
C LEU A 80 -15.09 0.77 1.99
N MET A 81 -15.39 2.01 2.42
CA MET A 81 -15.44 3.16 1.51
C MET A 81 -14.09 3.42 0.86
N GLN A 82 -13.00 3.37 1.64
CA GLN A 82 -11.64 3.52 1.14
C GLN A 82 -11.29 2.43 0.11
N MET A 83 -11.64 1.16 0.40
CA MET A 83 -11.40 0.03 -0.49
C MET A 83 -12.10 0.21 -1.84
N ARG A 84 -13.37 0.65 -1.83
CA ARG A 84 -14.15 0.92 -3.05
C ARG A 84 -13.50 2.00 -3.93
N ILE A 85 -12.98 3.08 -3.34
CA ILE A 85 -12.28 4.13 -4.10
C ILE A 85 -11.04 3.54 -4.78
N ILE A 86 -10.29 2.70 -4.07
CA ILE A 86 -9.06 2.09 -4.57
C ILE A 86 -9.35 1.09 -5.69
N GLU A 87 -10.38 0.27 -5.57
CA GLU A 87 -10.85 -0.60 -6.65
C GLU A 87 -11.19 0.22 -7.90
N THR A 88 -11.85 1.37 -7.72
CA THR A 88 -12.18 2.28 -8.83
C THR A 88 -10.91 2.85 -9.50
N ILE A 89 -9.87 3.16 -8.72
CA ILE A 89 -8.55 3.58 -9.24
C ILE A 89 -7.91 2.44 -10.04
N GLN A 90 -7.91 1.22 -9.49
CA GLN A 90 -7.34 0.03 -10.15
C GLN A 90 -8.04 -0.25 -11.49
N GLN A 91 -9.37 -0.24 -11.50
CA GLN A 91 -10.18 -0.42 -12.71
C GLN A 91 -9.82 0.64 -13.77
N ARG A 92 -9.73 1.92 -13.38
CA ARG A 92 -9.34 3.00 -14.31
C ARG A 92 -7.94 2.83 -14.88
N ILE A 93 -6.97 2.46 -14.05
CA ILE A 93 -5.59 2.19 -14.49
C ILE A 93 -5.58 1.04 -15.49
N PHE A 94 -6.28 -0.06 -15.17
CA PHE A 94 -6.36 -1.23 -16.05
C PHE A 94 -7.01 -0.88 -17.40
N THR A 95 -8.19 -0.27 -17.39
CA THR A 95 -8.90 0.12 -18.63
C THR A 95 -8.05 1.05 -19.49
N ARG A 96 -7.38 2.03 -18.90
CA ARG A 96 -6.50 2.95 -19.64
C ARG A 96 -5.31 2.23 -20.26
N ALA A 97 -4.66 1.36 -19.48
CA ALA A 97 -3.55 0.56 -19.98
C ALA A 97 -4.00 -0.36 -21.13
N SER A 98 -5.16 -1.00 -21.01
CA SER A 98 -5.75 -1.83 -22.07
C SER A 98 -5.96 -1.04 -23.36
N PHE A 99 -6.58 0.15 -23.30
CA PHE A 99 -6.77 0.98 -24.49
C PHE A 99 -5.44 1.46 -25.08
N GLU A 100 -4.48 1.84 -24.25
CA GLU A 100 -3.16 2.29 -24.69
C GLU A 100 -2.38 1.17 -25.38
N PHE A 101 -2.43 -0.05 -24.84
CA PHE A 101 -1.84 -1.24 -25.46
C PHE A 101 -2.54 -1.59 -26.77
N THR A 102 -3.87 -1.73 -26.79
CA THR A 102 -4.62 -2.07 -28.01
C THR A 102 -4.42 -1.04 -29.12
N TYR A 103 -4.29 0.25 -28.80
CA TYR A 103 -4.06 1.30 -29.79
C TYR A 103 -2.61 1.38 -30.28
N ARG A 104 -1.62 1.16 -29.40
CA ARG A 104 -0.20 1.35 -29.74
C ARG A 104 0.48 0.08 -30.23
N PHE A 105 0.12 -1.08 -29.70
CA PHE A 105 0.76 -2.36 -30.00
C PHE A 105 0.73 -2.71 -31.50
N PRO A 106 -0.39 -2.53 -32.24
CA PRO A 106 -0.42 -2.79 -33.68
C PRO A 106 0.38 -1.79 -34.52
N LYS A 107 0.73 -0.63 -33.95
CA LYS A 107 1.44 0.46 -34.65
C LYS A 107 2.95 0.36 -34.54
N ILE A 108 3.46 -0.69 -33.90
CA ILE A 108 4.90 -0.92 -33.78
C ILE A 108 5.46 -1.29 -35.16
N LYS A 109 6.50 -0.58 -35.60
CA LYS A 109 7.17 -0.85 -36.89
C LYS A 109 7.82 -2.23 -36.84
N MET A 110 7.60 -3.06 -37.86
CA MET A 110 8.21 -4.40 -37.95
C MET A 110 9.75 -4.39 -37.89
N MET A 111 10.38 -3.30 -38.33
CA MET A 111 11.83 -3.12 -38.23
C MET A 111 12.34 -3.08 -36.78
N GLU A 112 11.54 -2.54 -35.86
CA GLU A 112 11.84 -2.49 -34.41
C GLU A 112 11.57 -3.83 -33.71
N LEU A 113 10.74 -4.69 -34.32
CA LEU A 113 10.41 -6.02 -33.80
C LEU A 113 11.42 -7.10 -34.22
N ARG A 114 12.39 -6.80 -35.09
CA ARG A 114 13.36 -7.81 -35.59
C ARG A 114 14.15 -8.52 -34.50
N ASN A 115 14.40 -7.86 -33.37
CA ASN A 115 15.18 -8.39 -32.26
C ASN A 115 14.33 -8.79 -31.04
N PHE A 116 12.99 -8.73 -31.15
CA PHE A 116 12.10 -9.00 -30.03
C PHE A 116 10.99 -9.97 -30.44
N TYR A 117 10.69 -10.94 -29.59
CA TYR A 117 9.55 -11.82 -29.80
C TYR A 117 8.24 -11.06 -29.51
N PRO A 118 7.37 -10.82 -30.52
CA PRO A 118 6.17 -10.00 -30.32
C PRO A 118 5.20 -10.49 -29.21
N PRO A 119 4.99 -11.81 -29.02
CA PRO A 119 4.20 -12.32 -27.90
C PRO A 119 4.75 -11.94 -26.51
N GLU A 120 6.07 -11.83 -26.35
CA GLU A 120 6.69 -11.39 -25.10
C GLU A 120 6.33 -9.93 -24.77
N LEU A 121 6.28 -9.06 -25.78
CA LEU A 121 5.84 -7.68 -25.62
C LEU A 121 4.37 -7.60 -25.19
N ALA A 122 3.52 -8.51 -25.68
CA ALA A 122 2.12 -8.60 -25.27
C ALA A 122 2.01 -9.08 -23.80
N ASN A 123 2.87 -10.02 -23.37
CA ASN A 123 2.88 -10.49 -21.98
C ASN A 123 3.17 -9.35 -20.98
N ARG A 124 3.89 -8.29 -21.38
CA ARG A 124 4.11 -7.11 -20.52
C ARG A 124 2.82 -6.38 -20.16
N PHE A 125 1.72 -6.63 -20.85
CA PHE A 125 0.41 -6.18 -20.39
C PHE A 125 0.10 -6.70 -18.98
N PHE A 126 0.53 -7.91 -18.62
CA PHE A 126 0.33 -8.45 -17.27
C PHE A 126 1.09 -7.69 -16.18
N ASP A 127 2.16 -6.94 -16.52
CA ASP A 127 2.80 -6.04 -15.54
C ASP A 127 1.84 -4.95 -15.06
N THR A 128 0.85 -4.56 -15.87
CA THR A 128 -0.18 -3.58 -15.46
C THR A 128 -0.99 -4.11 -14.28
N LEU A 129 -1.23 -5.43 -14.22
CA LEU A 129 -1.91 -6.09 -13.11
C LEU A 129 -1.07 -6.01 -11.82
N SER A 130 0.24 -6.20 -11.96
CA SER A 130 1.18 -6.09 -10.83
C SER A 130 1.27 -4.66 -10.32
N VAL A 131 1.33 -3.67 -11.24
CA VAL A 131 1.37 -2.24 -10.88
C VAL A 131 0.09 -1.80 -10.19
N GLN A 132 -1.10 -2.16 -10.68
CA GLN A 132 -2.36 -1.77 -10.02
C GLN A 132 -2.52 -2.39 -8.62
N LYS A 133 -2.11 -3.65 -8.44
CA LYS A 133 -2.18 -4.33 -7.14
C LYS A 133 -1.16 -3.76 -6.17
N GLY A 134 0.07 -3.53 -6.64
CA GLY A 134 1.13 -2.90 -5.86
C GLY A 134 0.76 -1.48 -5.43
N LEU A 135 0.16 -0.69 -6.32
CA LEU A 135 -0.32 0.65 -6.03
C LEU A 135 -1.39 0.65 -4.93
N ALA A 136 -2.42 -0.20 -5.06
CA ALA A 136 -3.45 -0.32 -4.02
C ALA A 136 -2.85 -0.69 -2.66
N LYS A 137 -1.93 -1.67 -2.64
CA LYS A 137 -1.24 -2.07 -1.42
C LYS A 137 -0.45 -0.92 -0.79
N ILE A 138 0.28 -0.15 -1.61
CA ILE A 138 1.04 1.03 -1.15
C ILE A 138 0.10 2.11 -0.58
N LEU A 139 -1.05 2.34 -1.22
CA LEU A 139 -2.02 3.36 -0.79
C LEU A 139 -2.75 3.02 0.51
N ILE A 140 -2.91 1.73 0.84
CA ILE A 140 -3.60 1.29 2.06
C ILE A 140 -2.60 1.00 3.17
N ASP A 141 -1.70 0.05 2.92
CA ASP A 141 -0.91 -0.59 3.97
C ASP A 141 0.12 0.37 4.54
N ILE A 142 0.77 1.18 3.69
CA ILE A 142 1.84 2.07 4.14
C ILE A 142 1.29 3.20 5.03
N PRO A 143 0.27 3.98 4.63
CA PRO A 143 -0.30 5.00 5.50
C PRO A 143 -0.83 4.41 6.81
N THR A 144 -1.53 3.28 6.73
CA THR A 144 -2.10 2.60 7.91
C THR A 144 -1.00 2.17 8.87
N ALA A 145 0.02 1.47 8.37
CA ALA A 145 1.13 0.99 9.20
C ALA A 145 1.94 2.15 9.80
N VAL A 146 2.19 3.22 9.03
CA VAL A 146 2.91 4.40 9.52
C VAL A 146 2.14 5.08 10.65
N LEU A 147 0.84 5.34 10.46
CA LEU A 147 -0.01 5.92 11.51
C LEU A 147 -0.06 5.01 12.74
N GLN A 148 -0.26 3.70 12.53
CA GLN A 148 -0.32 2.73 13.61
C GLN A 148 0.99 2.67 14.40
N ILE A 149 2.15 2.61 13.73
CA ILE A 149 3.47 2.60 14.40
C ILE A 149 3.68 3.89 15.19
N VAL A 150 3.46 5.05 14.57
CA VAL A 150 3.70 6.35 15.22
C VAL A 150 2.85 6.48 16.47
N PHE A 151 1.55 6.20 16.37
CA PHE A 151 0.68 6.32 17.53
C PHE A 151 0.86 5.21 18.56
N ALA A 152 1.18 3.98 18.15
CA ALA A 152 1.54 2.92 19.10
C ALA A 152 2.76 3.31 19.92
N LEU A 153 3.78 3.92 19.30
CA LEU A 153 4.96 4.42 19.99
C LEU A 153 4.62 5.59 20.94
N ILE A 154 3.75 6.51 20.52
CA ILE A 154 3.27 7.61 21.38
C ILE A 154 2.51 7.06 22.59
N LEU A 155 1.56 6.16 22.37
CA LEU A 155 0.78 5.52 23.43
C LEU A 155 1.69 4.78 24.40
N LEU A 156 2.62 3.97 23.89
CA LEU A 156 3.59 3.25 24.69
C LEU A 156 4.45 4.20 25.55
N SER A 157 4.82 5.36 25.00
CA SER A 157 5.59 6.39 25.70
C SER A 157 4.85 6.99 26.90
N PHE A 158 3.51 7.04 26.88
CA PHE A 158 2.72 7.52 28.02
C PHE A 158 2.68 6.53 29.19
N TYR A 159 2.95 5.24 28.98
CA TYR A 159 2.93 4.25 30.06
C TYR A 159 4.14 4.36 30.99
N HIS A 160 5.34 4.55 30.44
CA HIS A 160 6.56 4.69 31.24
C HIS A 160 7.70 5.29 30.40
N PRO A 161 8.55 6.20 30.94
CA PRO A 161 9.65 6.80 30.19
C PRO A 161 10.63 5.80 29.56
N PHE A 162 10.83 4.63 30.19
CA PHE A 162 11.64 3.53 29.63
C PHE A 162 11.19 3.10 28.23
N PHE A 163 9.88 3.15 27.95
CA PHE A 163 9.35 2.75 26.65
C PHE A 163 9.67 3.73 25.52
N ILE A 164 10.00 4.99 25.84
CA ILE A 164 10.48 5.95 24.84
C ILE A 164 11.82 5.46 24.26
N ALA A 165 12.73 5.02 25.13
CA ALA A 165 14.03 4.48 24.73
C ALA A 165 13.87 3.22 23.87
N PHE A 166 12.95 2.32 24.27
CA PHE A 166 12.61 1.14 23.49
C PHE A 166 12.03 1.51 22.11
N GLY A 167 11.14 2.51 22.05
CA GLY A 167 10.56 2.99 20.80
C GLY A 167 11.60 3.53 19.82
N ILE A 168 12.54 4.34 20.31
CA ILE A 168 13.67 4.85 19.52
C ILE A 168 14.54 3.69 19.02
N LEU A 169 14.86 2.73 19.88
CA LEU A 169 15.63 1.53 19.51
C LEU A 169 14.94 0.75 18.39
N LEU A 170 13.61 0.58 18.47
CA LEU A 170 12.83 -0.15 17.47
C LEU A 170 12.83 0.55 16.10
N VAL A 171 12.64 1.87 16.07
CA VAL A 171 12.74 2.66 14.83
C VAL A 171 14.15 2.56 14.23
N LEU A 172 15.19 2.61 15.07
CA LEU A 172 16.57 2.47 14.63
C LEU A 172 16.84 1.08 14.04
N LEU A 173 16.34 0.01 14.67
CA LEU A 173 16.45 -1.35 14.14
C LEU A 173 15.74 -1.48 12.78
N ILE A 174 14.51 -0.95 12.64
CA ILE A 174 13.79 -0.94 11.36
C ILE A 174 14.63 -0.23 10.29
N TYR A 175 15.16 0.95 10.60
CA TYR A 175 16.00 1.72 9.67
C TYR A 175 17.24 0.92 9.24
N VAL A 176 17.94 0.29 10.19
CA VAL A 176 19.13 -0.53 9.93
C VAL A 176 18.78 -1.71 9.01
N VAL A 177 17.74 -2.47 9.34
CA VAL A 177 17.30 -3.62 8.54
C VAL A 177 16.92 -3.19 7.13
N PHE A 178 16.14 -2.12 6.97
CA PHE A 178 15.78 -1.59 5.65
C PHE A 178 16.99 -1.12 4.86
N LYS A 179 17.91 -0.38 5.49
CA LYS A 179 19.10 0.15 4.83
C LYS A 179 20.00 -0.95 4.27
N PHE A 180 20.19 -2.05 5.00
CA PHE A 180 21.06 -3.14 4.58
C PHE A 180 20.37 -4.14 3.63
N THR A 181 19.06 -4.37 3.80
CA THR A 181 18.34 -5.41 3.05
C THR A 181 17.66 -4.89 1.79
N ALA A 182 17.17 -3.65 1.75
CA ALA A 182 16.30 -3.17 0.66
C ALA A 182 16.96 -3.22 -0.73
N LYS A 183 18.22 -2.78 -0.85
CA LYS A 183 18.92 -2.77 -2.14
C LYS A 183 19.17 -4.19 -2.64
N ARG A 184 19.71 -5.06 -1.78
CA ARG A 184 19.99 -6.46 -2.12
C ARG A 184 18.71 -7.21 -2.47
N GLY A 185 17.64 -7.00 -1.69
CA GLY A 185 16.34 -7.62 -1.94
C GLY A 185 15.70 -7.16 -3.24
N LEU A 186 15.87 -5.88 -3.63
CA LEU A 186 15.39 -5.39 -4.91
C LEU A 186 16.16 -6.02 -6.08
N ASP A 187 17.49 -6.09 -5.98
CA ASP A 187 18.33 -6.66 -7.03
C ASP A 187 18.02 -8.15 -7.26
N THR A 188 17.87 -8.94 -6.19
CA THR A 188 17.51 -10.36 -6.30
C THR A 188 16.08 -10.55 -6.81
N SER A 189 15.13 -9.72 -6.38
CA SER A 189 13.74 -9.77 -6.86
C SER A 189 13.64 -9.45 -8.36
N LEU A 190 14.45 -8.50 -8.85
CA LEU A 190 14.53 -8.19 -10.28
C LEU A 190 15.14 -9.35 -11.08
N LEU A 191 16.13 -10.06 -10.53
CA LEU A 191 16.70 -11.25 -11.17
C LEU A 191 15.68 -12.39 -11.24
N GLU A 192 14.97 -12.66 -10.14
CA GLU A 192 13.90 -13.65 -10.10
C GLU A 192 12.80 -13.34 -11.13
N SER A 193 12.38 -12.07 -11.21
CA SER A 193 11.39 -11.62 -12.20
C SER A 193 11.86 -11.89 -13.63
N LYS A 194 13.12 -11.59 -13.97
CA LYS A 194 13.69 -11.88 -15.29
C LYS A 194 13.68 -13.38 -15.61
N HIS A 195 13.95 -14.24 -14.63
CA HIS A 195 13.89 -15.68 -14.82
C HIS A 195 12.46 -16.18 -15.06
N LYS A 196 11.46 -15.63 -14.34
CA LYS A 196 10.04 -15.94 -14.61
C LYS A 196 9.64 -15.60 -16.05
N TYR A 197 10.03 -14.43 -16.54
CA TYR A 197 9.77 -14.02 -17.92
C TYR A 197 10.44 -14.94 -18.96
N ARG A 198 11.68 -15.38 -18.69
CA ARG A 198 12.39 -16.32 -19.57
C ARG A 198 11.70 -17.68 -19.66
N VAL A 199 11.17 -18.19 -18.54
CA VAL A 199 10.40 -19.45 -18.53
C VAL A 199 9.13 -19.31 -19.35
N VAL A 200 8.39 -18.20 -19.20
CA VAL A 200 7.19 -17.94 -20.01
C VAL A 200 7.54 -17.86 -21.50
N HIS A 201 8.64 -17.19 -21.85
CA HIS A 201 9.11 -17.13 -23.24
C HIS A 201 9.39 -18.53 -23.80
N TRP A 202 10.12 -19.36 -23.05
CA TRP A 202 10.40 -20.74 -23.47
C TRP A 202 9.11 -21.55 -23.68
N ILE A 203 8.12 -21.43 -22.79
CA ILE A 203 6.81 -22.10 -22.96
C ILE A 203 6.08 -21.63 -24.22
N GLN A 204 6.28 -20.37 -24.66
CA GLN A 204 5.65 -19.83 -25.86
C GLN A 204 6.39 -20.20 -27.17
N GLU A 205 7.58 -20.76 -27.08
CA GLU A 205 8.38 -21.23 -28.23
C GLU A 205 8.20 -22.72 -28.51
N VAL A 206 7.82 -23.51 -27.50
CA VAL A 206 7.49 -24.95 -27.62
C VAL A 206 6.10 -25.12 -28.21
#